data_AF-A0A2D5ECG0-F1
#
_entry.id   AF-A0A2D5ECG0-F1
#
_cell.length_a   1.000
_cell.length_b   1.000
_cell.length_c   1.000
_cell.angle_alpha   90.00
_cell.angle_beta   90.00
_cell.angle_gamma   90.00
#
_symmetry.space_group_name_H-M   'P 1'
#
loop_
_entity.id
_entity.type
_entity.pdbx_description
1 polymer ?
#
loop_
_entity_poly.entity_id
_entity_poly.type
_entity_poly.pdbx_seq_one_letter_code
_entity_poly.pdbx_strand_id
1 'polypeptide(L)'
;YTLARVEVDNAKGLLTPGLLVAGDIVVETVEAPLVVDNRALQSFRDWTVVFIQVDDTYEIRPLELGRSDGNLTEVLGGLQAGDRYVVENSYLIKADIEKSGASHDH
;
A
#
# COMPACT_ATOMS: atom_id res chain seq x y z
N TYR A 1 10.52 29.90 -0.70
CA TYR A 1 10.15 28.95 -1.75
C TYR A 1 11.42 28.38 -2.31
N THR A 2 11.44 27.10 -2.67
CA THR A 2 12.59 26.46 -3.32
C THR A 2 12.25 26.28 -4.79
N LEU A 3 13.12 26.74 -5.69
CA LEU A 3 12.95 26.55 -7.14
C LEU A 3 13.75 25.32 -7.57
N ALA A 4 13.09 24.35 -8.20
CA ALA A 4 13.73 23.22 -8.86
C ALA A 4 13.62 23.39 -10.38
N ARG A 5 14.73 23.18 -11.10
CA ARG A 5 14.78 23.22 -12.56
C ARG A 5 15.55 22.00 -13.06
N VAL A 6 15.00 21.33 -14.06
CA VAL A 6 15.64 20.19 -14.73
C VAL A 6 15.68 20.47 -16.24
N GLU A 7 16.79 20.13 -16.88
CA GLU A 7 16.88 20.11 -18.33
C GLU A 7 16.38 18.75 -18.84
N VAL A 8 15.47 18.79 -19.81
CA VAL A 8 14.91 17.59 -20.44
C VAL A 8 15.36 17.58 -21.89
N ASP A 9 15.99 16.49 -22.33
CA ASP A 9 16.35 16.31 -23.73
C ASP A 9 15.09 16.25 -24.60
N ASN A 10 15.02 17.16 -25.56
CA ASN A 10 13.94 17.25 -26.54
C ASN A 10 14.49 17.22 -27.97
N ALA A 11 15.61 16.55 -28.24
CA ALA A 11 16.21 16.45 -29.57
C ALA A 11 15.25 15.92 -30.65
N LYS A 12 14.26 15.11 -30.25
CA LYS A 12 13.22 14.55 -31.13
C LYS A 12 11.96 15.43 -31.27
N GLY A 13 11.87 16.56 -30.57
CA GLY A 13 10.74 17.48 -30.63
C GLY A 13 9.42 16.93 -30.07
N LEU A 14 9.47 15.92 -29.20
CA LEU A 14 8.27 15.30 -28.61
C LEU A 14 7.58 16.20 -27.60
N LEU A 15 8.32 17.10 -26.96
CA LEU A 15 7.79 18.10 -26.04
C LEU A 15 7.56 19.41 -26.81
N THR A 16 6.35 19.57 -27.36
CA THR A 16 5.94 20.79 -28.05
C THR A 16 5.39 21.84 -27.09
N PRO A 17 5.50 23.14 -27.41
CA PRO A 17 4.89 24.20 -26.62
C PRO A 17 3.38 23.98 -26.45
N GLY A 18 2.89 24.14 -25.21
CA GLY A 18 1.47 23.96 -24.87
C GLY A 18 1.11 22.56 -24.34
N LEU A 19 2.03 21.60 -24.34
CA LEU A 19 1.82 20.33 -23.65
C LEU A 19 1.84 20.51 -22.13
N LEU A 20 0.93 19.80 -21.47
CA LEU A 20 0.98 19.62 -20.02
C LEU A 20 2.06 18.58 -19.70
N VAL A 21 2.91 18.90 -18.73
CA VAL A 21 3.92 18.00 -18.18
C VAL A 21 3.66 17.81 -16.69
N ALA A 22 3.86 16.58 -16.21
CA ALA A 22 3.89 16.26 -14.80
C ALA A 22 5.32 15.86 -14.42
N GLY A 23 5.74 16.23 -13.22
CA GLY A 23 7.05 15.85 -12.69
C GLY A 23 6.91 15.56 -11.21
N ASP A 24 7.40 14.40 -10.79
CA ASP A 24 7.43 13.99 -9.41
C ASP A 24 8.83 14.23 -8.83
N ILE A 25 8.89 14.76 -7.61
CA ILE A 25 10.15 15.04 -6.91
C ILE A 25 10.15 14.24 -5.61
N VAL A 26 11.11 13.33 -5.47
CA VAL A 26 11.38 12.65 -4.19
C VAL A 26 12.23 13.58 -3.33
N VAL A 27 11.66 14.07 -2.24
CA VAL A 27 12.32 15.00 -1.31
C VAL A 27 13.07 14.30 -0.18
N GLU A 28 12.68 13.08 0.14
CA GLU A 28 13.25 12.27 1.22
C GLU A 28 13.08 10.78 0.86
N THR A 29 14.02 9.96 1.28
CA THR A 29 13.91 8.49 1.23
C THR A 29 14.30 7.95 2.58
N VAL A 30 13.46 7.10 3.13
CA VAL A 30 13.66 6.53 4.45
C VAL A 30 13.66 5.02 4.35
N GLU A 31 14.66 4.38 4.96
CA GLU A 31 14.68 2.93 5.08
C GLU A 31 13.67 2.48 6.14
N ALA A 32 12.73 1.65 5.73
CA ALA A 32 11.76 0.98 6.59
C ALA A 32 12.00 -0.54 6.53
N PRO A 33 12.13 -1.25 7.66
CA PRO A 33 12.38 -2.69 7.68
C PRO A 33 11.29 -3.52 6.98
N LEU A 34 10.05 -3.03 7.05
CA LEU A 34 8.90 -3.64 6.40
C LEU A 34 7.93 -2.56 5.94
N VAL A 35 7.39 -2.74 4.73
CA VAL A 35 6.36 -1.87 4.15
C VAL A 35 5.27 -2.71 3.51
N VAL A 36 4.05 -2.18 3.49
CA VAL A 36 2.91 -2.75 2.77
C VAL A 36 2.32 -1.76 1.80
N ASP A 37 1.78 -2.25 0.69
CA ASP A 37 1.00 -1.46 -0.25
C ASP A 37 -0.28 -0.99 0.43
N ASN A 38 -0.56 0.32 0.37
CA ASN A 38 -1.72 0.93 0.99
C ASN A 38 -3.04 0.35 0.48
N ARG A 39 -3.07 -0.22 -0.73
CA ARG A 39 -4.24 -0.90 -1.29
C ARG A 39 -4.61 -2.17 -0.53
N ALA A 40 -3.66 -2.79 0.16
CA ALA A 40 -3.92 -3.95 1.00
C ALA A 40 -4.50 -3.61 2.38
N LEU A 41 -4.36 -2.35 2.81
CA LEU A 41 -4.88 -1.91 4.12
C LEU A 41 -6.40 -1.88 4.08
N GLN A 42 -7.03 -2.56 5.03
CA GLN A 42 -8.47 -2.63 5.18
C GLN A 42 -8.86 -2.18 6.58
N SER A 43 -9.95 -1.42 6.67
CA SER A 43 -10.56 -1.13 7.97
C SER A 43 -11.42 -2.32 8.39
N PHE A 44 -11.13 -2.88 9.57
CA PHE A 44 -11.90 -3.94 10.19
C PHE A 44 -12.15 -3.60 11.65
N ARG A 45 -13.42 -3.31 12.00
CA ARG A 45 -13.81 -2.73 13.29
C ARG A 45 -13.00 -1.46 13.56
N ASP A 46 -12.32 -1.38 14.69
CA ASP A 46 -11.50 -0.22 15.09
C ASP A 46 -10.03 -0.31 14.61
N TRP A 47 -9.69 -1.32 13.81
CA TRP A 47 -8.31 -1.66 13.47
C TRP A 47 -8.07 -1.56 11.97
N THR A 48 -6.84 -1.18 11.60
CA THR A 48 -6.34 -1.35 10.24
C THR A 48 -5.65 -2.71 10.14
N VAL A 49 -6.10 -3.51 9.17
CA VAL A 49 -5.69 -4.90 8.99
C VAL A 49 -5.24 -5.13 7.56
N VAL A 50 -4.46 -6.19 7.35
CA VAL A 50 -4.27 -6.81 6.04
C VAL A 50 -4.76 -8.26 6.09
N PHE A 51 -5.08 -8.80 4.92
CA PHE A 51 -5.31 -10.24 4.79
C PHE A 51 -4.01 -10.92 4.40
N ILE A 52 -3.55 -11.83 5.24
CA ILE A 52 -2.38 -12.68 4.94
C ILE A 52 -2.85 -14.03 4.43
N GLN A 53 -2.08 -14.62 3.52
CA GLN A 53 -2.27 -16.00 3.10
C GLN A 53 -1.43 -16.91 3.99
N VAL A 54 -2.10 -17.79 4.73
CA VAL A 54 -1.48 -18.86 5.51
C VAL A 54 -1.96 -20.18 4.93
N ASP A 55 -1.04 -20.92 4.33
CA ASP A 55 -1.31 -22.11 3.53
C ASP A 55 -2.38 -21.84 2.44
N ASP A 56 -3.53 -22.49 2.53
CA ASP A 56 -4.66 -22.36 1.61
C ASP A 56 -5.78 -21.43 2.14
N THR A 57 -5.54 -20.74 3.26
CA THR A 57 -6.53 -19.88 3.93
C THR A 57 -6.06 -18.43 4.05
N TYR A 58 -7.02 -17.54 4.26
CA TYR A 58 -6.77 -16.13 4.50
C TYR A 58 -7.09 -15.77 5.94
N GLU A 59 -6.16 -15.10 6.60
CA GLU A 59 -6.32 -14.63 7.98
C GLU A 59 -6.29 -13.11 8.04
N ILE A 60 -7.09 -12.55 8.96
CA ILE A 60 -7.03 -11.13 9.30
C ILE A 60 -5.81 -10.90 10.19
N ARG A 61 -4.92 -10.00 9.76
CA ARG A 61 -3.78 -9.57 10.56
C ARG A 61 -3.85 -8.08 10.87
N PRO A 62 -4.11 -7.69 12.12
CA PRO A 62 -4.03 -6.30 12.52
C PRO A 62 -2.60 -5.79 12.50
N LEU A 63 -2.41 -4.54 12.07
CA LEU A 63 -1.10 -3.92 11.89
C LEU A 63 -0.91 -2.74 12.83
N GLU A 64 0.33 -2.60 13.30
CA GLU A 64 0.84 -1.34 13.84
C GLU A 64 1.57 -0.61 12.70
N LEU A 65 1.05 0.55 12.32
CA LEU A 65 1.51 1.30 11.14
C LEU A 65 2.35 2.51 11.54
N GLY A 66 3.39 2.77 10.76
CA GLY A 66 4.29 3.91 10.89
C GLY A 66 4.02 4.97 9.83
N ARG A 67 5.09 5.47 9.24
CA ARG A 67 5.02 6.51 8.20
C ARG A 67 4.44 5.95 6.90
N SER A 68 3.73 6.80 6.16
CA SER A 68 3.21 6.48 4.83
C SER A 68 3.72 7.50 3.82
N ASP A 69 4.08 7.06 2.63
CA ASP A 69 4.42 7.93 1.49
C ASP A 69 3.21 8.17 0.55
N GLY A 70 2.04 7.63 0.91
CA GLY A 70 0.81 7.67 0.13
C GLY A 70 0.57 6.41 -0.71
N ASN A 71 1.62 5.67 -1.09
CA ASN A 71 1.52 4.40 -1.81
C ASN A 71 1.86 3.21 -0.92
N LEU A 72 2.89 3.35 -0.10
CA LEU A 72 3.39 2.37 0.85
C LEU A 72 3.29 2.91 2.27
N THR A 73 3.03 2.02 3.23
CA THR A 73 3.08 2.34 4.66
C THR A 73 4.04 1.41 5.37
N GLU A 74 4.90 1.99 6.19
CA GLU A 74 5.81 1.32 7.11
C GLU A 74 5.01 0.49 8.12
N VAL A 75 5.43 -0.76 8.32
CA VAL A 75 4.84 -1.66 9.30
C VAL A 75 5.78 -1.77 10.50
N LEU A 76 5.31 -1.31 11.65
CA LEU A 76 6.01 -1.38 12.92
C LEU A 76 5.75 -2.72 13.63
N GLY A 77 4.60 -3.34 13.37
CA GLY A 77 4.20 -4.59 13.98
C GLY A 77 3.03 -5.28 13.28
N GLY A 78 2.89 -6.59 13.53
CA GLY A 78 1.79 -7.42 13.01
C GLY A 78 2.19 -8.34 11.84
N LEU A 79 3.24 -7.98 11.08
CA LEU A 79 3.75 -8.79 9.97
C LEU A 79 5.23 -9.14 10.14
N GLN A 80 5.64 -10.20 9.45
CA GLN A 80 7.02 -10.62 9.33
C GLN A 80 7.48 -10.57 7.88
N ALA A 81 8.79 -10.39 7.68
CA ALA A 81 9.37 -10.48 6.35
C ALA A 81 9.14 -11.88 5.76
N GLY A 82 8.55 -11.94 4.56
CA GLY A 82 8.18 -13.18 3.89
C GLY A 82 6.69 -13.51 3.95
N ASP A 83 5.91 -12.82 4.80
CA ASP A 83 4.45 -12.96 4.81
C ASP A 83 3.86 -12.51 3.46
N ARG A 84 2.99 -13.35 2.91
CA ARG A 84 2.24 -13.03 1.69
C ARG A 84 0.92 -12.39 2.09
N TYR A 85 0.66 -11.20 1.56
CA TYR A 85 -0.57 -10.46 1.82
C TYR A 85 -1.27 -10.10 0.51
N VAL A 86 -2.58 -9.84 0.62
CA VAL A 86 -3.43 -9.59 -0.55
C VAL A 86 -3.52 -8.10 -0.84
N VAL A 87 -3.11 -7.70 -2.05
CA VAL A 87 -3.13 -6.30 -2.52
C VAL A 87 -4.36 -6.00 -3.40
N GLU A 88 -4.78 -6.95 -4.22
CA GLU A 88 -5.88 -6.79 -5.18
C GLU A 88 -7.00 -7.79 -4.91
N ASN A 89 -8.25 -7.41 -5.20
CA ASN A 89 -9.45 -8.24 -5.00
C ASN A 89 -9.73 -8.66 -3.54
N SER A 90 -9.24 -7.91 -2.55
CA SER A 90 -9.46 -8.14 -1.11
C SER A 90 -10.95 -8.12 -0.70
N TYR A 91 -11.84 -7.53 -1.50
CA TYR A 91 -13.28 -7.50 -1.25
C TYR A 91 -13.93 -8.90 -1.25
N LEU A 92 -13.51 -9.79 -2.15
CA LEU A 92 -14.04 -11.17 -2.20
C LEU A 92 -13.63 -11.97 -0.96
N ILE A 93 -12.40 -11.74 -0.48
CA ILE A 93 -11.86 -12.39 0.72
C ILE A 93 -12.56 -11.86 1.97
N LYS A 94 -12.80 -10.54 2.04
CA LYS A 94 -13.56 -9.92 3.13
C LYS A 94 -14.96 -10.54 3.25
N ALA A 95 -15.67 -10.72 2.13
CA ALA A 95 -17.01 -11.33 2.13
C ALA A 95 -17.00 -12.79 2.63
N ASP A 96 -15.98 -13.57 2.27
CA ASP A 96 -15.84 -14.96 2.71
C ASP A 96 -15.49 -15.08 4.20
N ILE A 97 -14.64 -14.18 4.70
CA ILE A 97 -14.28 -14.11 6.13
C ILE A 97 -15.45 -13.59 6.97
N GLU A 98 -16.19 -12.56 6.53
CA GLU A 98 -17.37 -12.07 7.26
C GLU A 98 -18.46 -13.15 7.36
N LYS A 99 -18.63 -13.96 6.31
CA LYS A 99 -19.56 -15.10 6.31
C LYS A 99 -19.12 -16.22 7.26
N SER A 100 -17.81 -16.51 7.29
CA SER A 100 -17.24 -17.55 8.15
C SER A 100 -17.17 -17.13 9.63
N GLY A 101 -16.87 -15.86 9.91
CA GLY A 101 -16.83 -15.29 11.25
C GLY A 101 -18.20 -15.19 11.92
N ALA A 102 -19.28 -15.04 11.14
CA ALA A 102 -20.66 -15.10 11.63
C ALA A 102 -21.07 -16.51 12.13
N SER A 103 -20.25 -17.54 11.90
CA SER A 103 -20.48 -18.91 12.34
C SER A 103 -19.77 -19.28 13.66
N HIS A 104 -19.00 -18.36 14.26
CA HIS A 104 -18.25 -18.59 15.51
C HIS A 104 -18.71 -17.73 16.70
N ASP A 105 -19.93 -17.19 16.65
CA ASP A 105 -20.67 -16.80 17.86
C ASP A 105 -21.75 -17.86 18.08
N HIS A 106 -21.52 -18.81 18.99
CA HIS A 106 -22.52 -19.64 19.65
C HIS A 106 -21.99 -20.03 21.03
#